data_AF-A0A4P1K5X9-F1
#
_entry.id   AF-A0A4P1K5X9-F1
#
_cell.length_a   1.000
_cell.length_b   1.000
_cell.length_c   1.000
_cell.angle_alpha   90.00
_cell.angle_beta   90.00
_cell.angle_gamma   90.00
#
_symmetry.space_group_name_H-M   'P 1'
#
loop_
_entity.id
_entity.type
_entity.pdbx_description
1 polymer ?
#
loop_
_entity_poly.entity_id
_entity_poly.type
_entity_poly.pdbx_seq_one_letter_code
_entity_poly.pdbx_strand_id
1 'polypeptide(L)'
;MPDPRFFQTLSSLTVAALAEHIGGEVVRGGEVIVSAVAPLSSADRGAIAFLGDRKFAAALAETKAGCVIVPPSAVDAAPAEAAVIVSGEAQAAWARASALLHRPIRLDRAISAAEAAEDDTVVVEPGVILARASASGAAAASAPTPSSGQASRSAVTA
;
A
#
# COMPACT_ATOMS: atom_id res chain seq x y z
N MET A 1 -1.94 -4.39 -6.45
CA MET A 1 -0.46 -4.31 -6.32
C MET A 1 -0.05 -2.86 -6.46
N PRO A 2 0.75 -2.29 -5.54
CA PRO A 2 1.25 -0.92 -5.67
C PRO A 2 2.12 -0.76 -6.92
N ASP A 3 2.15 0.46 -7.47
CA ASP A 3 2.91 0.77 -8.68
C ASP A 3 4.43 0.63 -8.41
N PRO A 4 5.14 -0.23 -9.17
CA PRO A 4 6.56 -0.53 -8.93
C PRO A 4 7.49 0.66 -9.17
N ARG A 5 7.01 1.74 -9.81
CA ARG A 5 7.76 3.00 -9.94
C ARG A 5 7.89 3.75 -8.62
N PHE A 6 6.97 3.51 -7.68
CA PHE A 6 6.89 4.22 -6.40
C PHE A 6 7.15 3.32 -5.20
N PHE A 7 6.99 2.00 -5.33
CA PHE A 7 7.12 1.06 -4.22
C PHE A 7 7.95 -0.17 -4.58
N GLN A 8 8.75 -0.62 -3.62
CA GLN A 8 9.37 -1.94 -3.59
C GLN A 8 8.45 -2.90 -2.83
N THR A 9 8.07 -4.00 -3.48
CA THR A 9 7.42 -5.13 -2.80
C THR A 9 8.48 -5.87 -1.97
N LEU A 10 8.21 -6.03 -0.68
CA LEU A 10 9.06 -6.76 0.26
C LEU A 10 8.72 -8.25 0.26
N SER A 11 9.51 -9.04 1.01
CA SER A 11 9.28 -10.48 1.15
C SER A 11 7.89 -10.78 1.70
N SER A 12 7.29 -11.86 1.19
CA SER A 12 6.02 -12.37 1.71
C SER A 12 6.17 -12.87 3.15
N LEU A 13 5.06 -12.82 3.88
CA LEU A 13 4.99 -13.22 5.29
C LEU A 13 3.86 -14.21 5.49
N THR A 14 4.01 -15.08 6.49
CA THR A 14 2.88 -15.86 6.99
C THR A 14 1.91 -14.93 7.74
N VAL A 15 0.63 -15.29 7.76
CA VAL A 15 -0.40 -14.55 8.51
C VAL A 15 -0.05 -14.48 10.00
N ALA A 16 0.53 -15.54 10.56
CA ALA A 16 1.03 -15.55 11.95
C ALA A 16 2.12 -14.51 12.18
N ALA A 17 3.17 -14.48 11.36
CA ALA A 17 4.25 -13.50 11.48
C ALA A 17 3.73 -12.07 11.26
N LEU A 18 2.81 -11.89 10.31
CA LEU A 18 2.20 -10.60 10.06
C LEU A 18 1.39 -10.12 11.28
N ALA A 19 0.60 -11.00 11.90
CA ALA A 19 -0.24 -10.69 13.07
C ALA A 19 0.59 -10.19 14.26
N GLU A 20 1.76 -10.79 14.51
CA GLU A 20 2.71 -10.36 15.55
C GLU A 20 3.14 -8.89 15.38
N HIS A 21 3.32 -8.44 14.14
CA HIS A 21 3.74 -7.05 13.86
C HIS A 21 2.57 -6.05 13.79
N ILE A 22 1.39 -6.50 13.38
CA ILE A 22 0.25 -5.60 13.17
C ILE A 22 -0.70 -5.51 14.37
N GLY A 23 -0.46 -6.26 15.45
CA GLY A 23 -1.27 -6.19 16.67
C GLY A 23 -2.68 -6.75 16.48
N GLY A 24 -2.77 -7.93 15.86
CA GLY A 24 -4.01 -8.69 15.71
C GLY A 24 -3.85 -10.14 16.16
N GLU A 25 -4.96 -10.83 16.40
CA GLU A 25 -4.98 -12.23 16.83
C GLU A 25 -5.34 -13.13 15.64
N VAL A 26 -4.53 -14.14 15.36
CA VAL A 26 -4.86 -15.13 14.34
C VAL A 26 -5.85 -16.14 14.91
N VAL A 27 -7.03 -16.22 14.30
CA VAL A 27 -8.06 -17.22 14.67
C VAL A 27 -8.20 -18.33 13.63
N ARG A 28 -7.63 -18.14 12.42
CA ARG A 28 -7.66 -19.13 11.34
C ARG A 28 -6.51 -18.89 10.34
N GLY A 29 -5.88 -19.97 9.86
CA GLY A 29 -4.98 -19.96 8.70
C GLY A 29 -3.66 -19.21 8.91
N GLY A 30 -3.02 -19.36 10.07
CA GLY A 30 -1.78 -18.64 10.40
C GLY A 30 -0.59 -18.97 9.49
N GLU A 31 -0.61 -20.13 8.85
CA GLU A 31 0.37 -20.63 7.89
C GLU A 31 0.23 -20.03 6.49
N VAL A 32 -0.90 -19.38 6.18
CA VAL A 32 -1.15 -18.76 4.87
C VAL A 32 -0.12 -17.67 4.61
N ILE A 33 0.44 -17.65 3.41
CA ILE A 33 1.45 -16.66 2.99
C ILE A 33 0.76 -15.55 2.19
N VAL A 34 1.03 -14.30 2.58
CA VAL A 34 0.57 -13.10 1.87
C VAL A 34 1.76 -12.22 1.48
N SER A 35 1.64 -11.53 0.34
CA SER A 35 2.70 -10.70 -0.24
C SER A 35 2.24 -9.29 -0.61
N ALA A 36 0.95 -8.99 -0.47
CA ALA A 36 0.39 -7.69 -0.82
C ALA A 36 -0.82 -7.32 0.03
N VAL A 37 -1.19 -6.04 -0.04
CA VAL A 37 -2.47 -5.56 0.48
C VAL A 37 -3.43 -5.21 -0.67
N ALA A 38 -4.73 -5.41 -0.46
CA ALA A 38 -5.76 -5.04 -1.44
C ALA A 38 -7.13 -4.77 -0.77
N PRO A 39 -8.01 -3.98 -1.42
CA PRO A 39 -9.43 -3.87 -1.04
C PRO A 39 -10.16 -5.22 -1.15
N LEU A 40 -11.21 -5.43 -0.35
CA LEU A 40 -12.01 -6.67 -0.37
C LEU A 40 -12.49 -7.09 -1.77
N SER A 41 -12.87 -6.11 -2.60
CA SER A 41 -13.41 -6.35 -3.95
C SER A 41 -12.39 -6.80 -5.00
N SER A 42 -11.09 -6.58 -4.75
CA SER A 42 -10.02 -6.90 -5.71
C SER A 42 -8.90 -7.75 -5.11
N ALA A 43 -9.00 -8.11 -3.84
CA ALA A 43 -8.04 -8.98 -3.17
C ALA A 43 -8.08 -10.40 -3.76
N ASP A 44 -6.89 -10.98 -3.94
CA ASP A 44 -6.68 -12.36 -4.35
C ASP A 44 -6.05 -13.18 -3.21
N ARG A 45 -5.75 -14.46 -3.47
CA ARG A 45 -5.23 -15.39 -2.47
C ARG A 45 -3.86 -14.99 -1.88
N GLY A 46 -3.11 -14.09 -2.52
CA GLY A 46 -1.85 -13.56 -2.00
C GLY A 46 -2.00 -12.25 -1.23
N ALA A 47 -3.21 -11.69 -1.17
CA ALA A 47 -3.47 -10.39 -0.57
C ALA A 47 -4.13 -10.47 0.80
N ILE A 48 -3.81 -9.50 1.65
CA ILE A 48 -4.55 -9.19 2.87
C ILE A 48 -5.49 -7.99 2.65
N ALA A 49 -6.74 -8.17 3.09
CA ALA A 49 -7.78 -7.15 3.09
C ALA A 49 -8.31 -6.91 4.51
N PHE A 50 -9.16 -5.91 4.71
CA PHE A 50 -9.82 -5.69 5.99
C PHE A 50 -11.29 -5.30 5.81
N LEU A 51 -12.10 -5.57 6.84
CA LEU A 51 -13.45 -5.05 6.94
C LEU A 51 -13.43 -3.72 7.70
N GLY A 52 -13.59 -2.60 6.98
CA GLY A 52 -13.61 -1.26 7.59
C GLY A 52 -14.95 -0.83 8.18
N ASP A 53 -16.06 -1.34 7.65
CA ASP A 53 -17.41 -0.99 8.09
C ASP A 53 -18.33 -2.20 7.86
N ARG A 54 -19.28 -2.43 8.76
CA ARG A 54 -20.27 -3.52 8.69
C ARG A 54 -21.07 -3.53 7.38
N LYS A 55 -21.26 -2.38 6.73
CA LYS A 55 -21.95 -2.32 5.43
C LYS A 55 -21.24 -3.11 4.32
N PHE A 56 -19.95 -3.40 4.48
CA PHE A 56 -19.17 -4.18 3.53
C PHE A 56 -19.15 -5.69 3.85
N ALA A 57 -20.03 -6.18 4.74
CA ALA A 57 -20.11 -7.60 5.08
C ALA A 57 -20.37 -8.51 3.85
N ALA A 58 -21.15 -8.06 2.87
CA ALA A 58 -21.34 -8.81 1.62
C ALA A 58 -20.03 -8.91 0.82
N ALA A 59 -19.29 -7.81 0.70
CA ALA A 59 -17.98 -7.81 0.04
C ALA A 59 -16.95 -8.66 0.79
N LEU A 60 -17.05 -8.75 2.12
CA LEU A 60 -16.26 -9.67 2.92
C LEU A 60 -16.60 -11.14 2.58
N ALA A 61 -17.88 -11.50 2.54
CA ALA A 61 -18.30 -12.86 2.24
C ALA A 61 -17.89 -13.33 0.81
N GLU A 62 -17.76 -12.39 -0.13
CA GLU A 62 -17.41 -12.67 -1.54
C GLU A 62 -15.92 -12.50 -1.85
N THR A 63 -15.10 -12.04 -0.89
CA THR A 63 -13.69 -11.73 -1.16
C THR A 63 -12.88 -12.98 -1.49
N LYS A 64 -11.86 -12.82 -2.34
CA LYS A 64 -10.88 -13.86 -2.65
C LYS A 64 -9.55 -13.65 -1.91
N ALA A 65 -9.52 -12.72 -0.95
CA ALA A 65 -8.36 -12.44 -0.13
C ALA A 65 -7.81 -13.72 0.53
N GLY A 66 -6.48 -13.88 0.54
CA GLY A 66 -5.83 -14.94 1.31
C GLY A 66 -5.98 -14.75 2.82
N CYS A 67 -6.06 -13.50 3.26
CA CYS A 67 -6.29 -13.14 4.65
C CYS A 67 -7.22 -11.93 4.77
N VAL A 68 -8.08 -11.93 5.77
CA VAL A 68 -8.91 -10.78 6.14
C VAL A 68 -8.67 -10.35 7.58
N ILE A 69 -8.59 -9.05 7.80
CA ILE A 69 -8.57 -8.44 9.14
C ILE A 69 -10.00 -7.97 9.46
N VAL A 70 -10.58 -8.48 10.53
CA VAL A 70 -11.99 -8.22 10.87
C VAL A 70 -12.14 -7.86 12.35
N PRO A 71 -13.19 -7.09 12.73
CA PRO A 71 -13.58 -6.98 14.13
C PRO A 71 -14.12 -8.33 14.65
N PRO A 72 -14.12 -8.56 15.98
CA PRO A 72 -14.60 -9.81 16.57
C PRO A 72 -16.00 -10.24 16.11
N SER A 73 -16.90 -9.27 15.88
CA SER A 73 -18.28 -9.53 15.46
C SER A 73 -18.43 -10.02 14.01
N ALA A 74 -17.35 -10.04 13.22
CA ALA A 74 -17.40 -10.36 11.79
C ALA A 74 -16.55 -11.59 11.41
N VAL A 75 -16.02 -12.33 12.40
CA VAL A 75 -15.23 -13.54 12.17
C VAL A 75 -15.99 -14.57 11.34
N ASP A 76 -17.27 -14.80 11.65
CA ASP A 76 -18.10 -15.79 10.98
C ASP A 76 -18.53 -15.36 9.56
N ALA A 77 -18.44 -14.07 9.25
CA ALA A 77 -18.74 -13.55 7.91
C ALA A 77 -17.55 -13.70 6.95
N ALA A 78 -16.35 -14.01 7.45
CA ALA A 78 -15.17 -14.22 6.63
C ALA A 78 -15.25 -15.59 5.91
N PRO A 79 -14.90 -15.67 4.62
CA PRO A 79 -14.90 -16.92 3.85
C PRO A 79 -14.09 -18.02 4.53
N ALA A 80 -14.56 -19.26 4.43
CA ALA A 80 -13.94 -20.42 5.10
C ALA A 80 -12.49 -20.65 4.63
N GLU A 81 -12.20 -20.32 3.37
CA GLU A 81 -10.89 -20.46 2.74
C GLU A 81 -9.91 -19.34 3.09
N ALA A 82 -10.40 -18.23 3.64
CA ALA A 82 -9.57 -17.10 4.03
C ALA A 82 -9.01 -17.29 5.45
N ALA A 83 -7.73 -16.96 5.63
CA ALA A 83 -7.17 -16.75 6.96
C ALA A 83 -7.82 -15.53 7.62
N VAL A 84 -7.90 -15.53 8.95
CA VAL A 84 -8.58 -14.48 9.71
C VAL A 84 -7.70 -13.97 10.83
N ILE A 85 -7.47 -12.65 10.80
CA ILE A 85 -6.90 -11.90 11.90
C ILE A 85 -8.03 -11.08 12.53
N VAL A 86 -8.22 -11.22 13.84
CA VAL A 86 -9.13 -10.37 14.62
C VAL A 86 -8.38 -9.14 15.11
N SER A 87 -8.96 -7.96 14.90
CA SER A 87 -8.44 -6.72 15.46
C SER A 87 -9.59 -5.74 15.71
N GLY A 88 -9.56 -5.06 16.85
CA GLY A 88 -10.45 -3.91 17.13
C GLY A 88 -10.15 -2.72 16.22
N GLU A 89 -8.93 -2.65 15.66
CA GLU A 89 -8.42 -1.54 14.85
C GLU A 89 -8.05 -2.03 13.44
N ALA A 90 -9.00 -2.67 12.75
CA ALA A 90 -8.76 -3.38 11.49
C ALA A 90 -8.07 -2.52 10.41
N GLN A 91 -8.48 -1.25 10.26
CA GLN A 91 -7.86 -0.33 9.32
C GLN A 91 -6.40 -0.02 9.68
N ALA A 92 -6.11 0.21 10.96
CA ALA A 92 -4.76 0.51 11.41
C ALA A 92 -3.84 -0.72 11.28
N ALA A 93 -4.35 -1.91 11.59
CA ALA A 93 -3.65 -3.17 11.38
C ALA A 93 -3.33 -3.40 9.89
N TRP A 94 -4.28 -3.12 9.00
CA TRP A 94 -4.06 -3.19 7.55
C TRP A 94 -3.02 -2.17 7.06
N ALA A 95 -3.04 -0.93 7.59
CA ALA A 95 -2.04 0.08 7.27
C ALA A 95 -0.63 -0.35 7.69
N ARG A 96 -0.48 -0.99 8.87
CA ARG A 96 0.78 -1.59 9.31
C ARG A 96 1.21 -2.74 8.40
N ALA A 97 0.29 -3.62 7.99
CA ALA A 97 0.57 -4.68 7.04
C ALA A 97 1.10 -4.12 5.70
N SER A 98 0.48 -3.04 5.21
CA SER A 98 0.93 -2.34 4.00
C SER A 98 2.38 -1.85 4.12
N ALA A 99 2.76 -1.27 5.25
CA ALA A 99 4.12 -0.80 5.50
C ALA A 99 5.16 -1.93 5.62
N LEU A 100 4.75 -3.14 6.00
CA LEU A 100 5.61 -4.32 6.09
C LEU A 100 5.80 -5.02 4.74
N LEU A 101 4.78 -4.98 3.88
CA LEU A 101 4.79 -5.65 2.58
C LEU A 101 5.27 -4.72 1.45
N HIS A 102 5.18 -3.40 1.64
CA HIS A 102 5.52 -2.41 0.63
C HIS A 102 6.34 -1.27 1.21
N ARG A 103 7.52 -1.04 0.64
CA ARG A 103 8.41 0.06 0.99
C ARG A 103 8.37 1.13 -0.11
N PRO A 104 8.09 2.40 0.20
CA PRO A 104 8.25 3.48 -0.78
C PRO A 104 9.69 3.54 -1.30
N ILE A 105 9.86 3.67 -2.61
CA ILE A 105 11.17 3.95 -3.22
C ILE A 105 11.61 5.34 -2.73
N ARG A 106 12.81 5.40 -2.13
CA ARG A 106 13.39 6.67 -1.72
C ARG A 106 14.09 7.32 -2.90
N LEU A 107 13.78 8.58 -3.12
CA LEU A 107 14.47 9.47 -4.04
C LEU A 107 15.67 10.07 -3.28
N ASP A 108 16.78 9.34 -3.26
CA ASP A 108 17.97 9.63 -2.44
C ASP A 108 19.03 10.47 -3.16
N ARG A 109 18.93 10.59 -4.50
CA ARG A 109 19.81 11.41 -5.32
C ARG A 109 19.02 12.47 -6.08
N ALA A 110 19.27 13.74 -5.74
CA ALA A 110 18.87 14.86 -6.57
C ALA A 110 19.68 14.87 -7.87
N ILE A 111 19.04 15.20 -8.98
CA ILE A 111 19.68 15.36 -10.30
C ILE A 111 19.50 16.79 -10.80
N SER A 112 20.42 17.22 -11.66
CA SER A 112 20.30 18.52 -12.32
C SER A 112 19.14 18.54 -13.32
N ALA A 113 18.66 19.74 -13.67
CA ALA A 113 17.68 19.91 -14.75
C ALA A 113 18.18 19.35 -16.07
N ALA A 114 19.47 19.51 -16.37
CA ALA A 114 20.11 18.97 -17.58
C ALA A 114 20.11 17.43 -17.62
N GLU A 115 20.17 16.76 -16.46
CA GLU A 115 20.07 15.30 -16.38
C GLU A 115 18.62 14.80 -16.51
N ALA A 116 17.63 15.64 -16.24
CA ALA A 116 16.22 15.27 -16.25
C ALA A 116 15.47 15.68 -17.52
N ALA A 117 15.93 16.74 -18.18
CA ALA A 117 15.31 17.28 -19.39
C ALA A 117 15.46 16.28 -20.55
N GLU A 118 14.33 15.86 -21.10
CA GLU A 118 14.30 15.05 -22.32
C GLU A 118 14.53 15.89 -23.58
N ASP A 119 14.29 17.20 -23.49
CA ASP A 119 14.45 18.18 -24.56
C ASP A 119 14.79 19.58 -24.02
N ASP A 120 15.36 20.43 -24.86
CA ASP A 120 15.80 21.80 -24.54
C ASP A 120 14.64 22.77 -24.22
N THR A 121 13.40 22.39 -24.52
CA THR A 121 12.20 23.17 -24.18
C THR A 121 11.70 22.96 -22.75
N VAL A 122 12.30 22.03 -21.99
CA VAL A 122 11.88 21.74 -20.61
C VAL A 122 12.28 22.86 -19.67
N VAL A 123 11.28 23.53 -19.07
CA VAL A 123 11.48 24.56 -18.05
C VAL A 123 11.25 23.96 -16.66
N VAL A 124 12.25 24.10 -15.78
CA VAL A 124 12.18 23.66 -14.38
C VAL A 124 12.10 24.89 -13.49
N GLU A 125 11.00 25.03 -12.76
CA GLU A 125 10.77 26.17 -11.86
C GLU A 125 11.70 26.13 -10.63
N PRO A 126 12.08 27.30 -10.08
CA PRO A 126 12.84 27.37 -8.83
C PRO A 126 12.14 26.64 -7.68
N GLY A 127 12.89 25.79 -6.97
CA GLY A 127 12.40 25.03 -5.82
C GLY A 127 11.90 23.61 -6.13
N VAL A 128 11.88 23.18 -7.40
CA VAL A 128 11.60 21.79 -7.79
C VAL A 128 12.78 20.89 -7.43
N ILE A 129 12.49 19.76 -6.77
CA ILE A 129 13.47 18.69 -6.56
C ILE A 129 13.24 17.61 -7.62
N LEU A 130 14.26 17.41 -8.45
CA LEU A 130 14.31 16.35 -9.45
C LEU A 130 15.14 15.19 -8.89
N ALA A 131 14.64 13.97 -9.04
CA ALA A 131 15.38 12.79 -8.64
C ALA A 131 15.34 11.72 -9.74
N ARG A 132 16.43 10.97 -9.83
CA ARG A 132 16.54 9.87 -10.78
C ARG A 132 15.70 8.69 -10.27
N ALA A 133 14.73 8.24 -11.04
CA ALA A 133 14.06 6.98 -10.74
C ALA A 133 15.02 5.80 -10.95
N SER A 134 14.94 4.80 -10.07
CA SER A 134 15.74 3.58 -10.19
C SER A 134 15.30 2.77 -11.42
N ALA A 135 16.09 2.83 -12.50
CA ALA A 135 16.17 1.98 -13.71
C ALA A 135 14.91 1.62 -14.53
N SER A 136 13.70 1.78 -14.01
CA SER A 136 12.44 1.44 -14.71
C SER A 136 11.63 2.70 -15.00
N GLY A 137 12.20 3.59 -15.83
CA GLY A 137 11.54 4.61 -16.65
C GLY A 137 10.48 5.51 -16.01
N ALA A 138 10.89 6.63 -15.40
CA ALA A 138 10.32 7.99 -15.49
C ALA A 138 10.88 8.86 -14.36
N ALA A 139 11.39 10.06 -14.66
CA ALA A 139 11.83 11.01 -13.64
C ALA A 139 10.63 11.44 -12.77
N ALA A 140 10.80 11.40 -11.45
CA ALA A 140 9.78 11.86 -10.50
C ALA A 140 10.15 13.26 -10.01
N ALA A 141 9.25 14.22 -10.21
CA ALA A 141 9.34 15.54 -9.61
C ALA A 141 8.48 15.57 -8.33
N SER A 142 9.07 16.01 -7.22
CA SER A 142 8.32 16.28 -5.99
C SER A 142 8.48 17.74 -5.60
N ALA A 143 7.36 18.41 -5.31
CA ALA A 143 7.41 19.69 -4.64
C ALA A 143 7.96 19.51 -3.21
N PRO A 144 8.72 20.49 -2.67
CA PRO A 144 9.17 20.44 -1.28
C PRO A 144 7.95 20.35 -0.35
N THR A 145 8.08 19.56 0.73
CA THR A 145 7.04 19.47 1.76
C THR A 145 6.84 20.86 2.37
N PRO A 146 5.66 21.50 2.23
CA PRO A 146 5.46 22.82 2.78
C PRO A 146 5.42 22.72 4.30
N SER A 147 6.24 23.52 4.99
CA SER A 147 5.97 23.84 6.39
C SER A 147 4.64 24.60 6.43
N SER A 148 3.58 23.91 6.86
CA SER A 148 2.24 24.42 7.20
C SER A 148 1.80 25.72 6.51
N GLY A 149 1.07 25.60 5.40
CA GLY A 149 0.34 26.73 4.81
C GLY A 149 -0.15 26.52 3.38
N GLN A 150 -1.41 26.09 3.25
CA GLN A 150 -2.35 26.43 2.16
C GLN A 150 -2.17 25.79 0.73
N ALA A 151 -3.09 24.86 0.46
CA ALA A 151 -3.93 24.66 -0.74
C ALA A 151 -3.37 24.66 -2.20
N SER A 152 -3.61 23.50 -2.85
CA SER A 152 -4.28 23.30 -4.16
C SER A 152 -3.51 23.30 -5.50
N ARG A 153 -3.69 22.15 -6.20
CA ARG A 153 -3.89 21.93 -7.67
C ARG A 153 -2.69 22.20 -8.58
N SER A 154 -2.43 21.53 -9.70
CA SER A 154 -3.08 20.44 -10.47
C SER A 154 -2.10 19.96 -11.57
N ALA A 155 -2.48 18.84 -12.20
CA ALA A 155 -2.26 18.48 -13.61
C ALA A 155 -0.85 18.09 -14.10
N VAL A 156 -0.68 16.77 -14.28
CA VAL A 156 0.09 16.20 -15.39
C VAL A 156 -0.78 16.29 -16.65
N THR A 157 -0.27 16.92 -17.71
CA THR A 157 -0.76 16.73 -19.08
C THR A 157 0.45 16.45 -19.96
N ALA A 158 0.28 15.43 -20.82
CA ALA A 158 1.24 14.98 -21.82
C ALA A 158 1.39 15.98 -22.98
#